data_AF-A0A3C0VGJ4-F1
#
_entry.id   AF-A0A3C0VGJ4-F1
#
_cell.length_a   1.000
_cell.length_b   1.000
_cell.length_c   1.000
_cell.angle_alpha   90.00
_cell.angle_beta   90.00
_cell.angle_gamma   90.00
#
_symmetry.space_group_name_H-M   'P 1'
#
loop_
_entity.id
_entity.type
_entity.pdbx_description
1 polymer ?
#
loop_
_entity_poly.entity_id
_entity_poly.type
_entity_poly.pdbx_seq_one_letter_code
_entity_poly.pdbx_strand_id
1 'polypeptide(L)'
;MACAALLLCGIGWGRAAPADADAVRAEIAALLASTASTDAAAVRRAESRLVALALRAPEIFREEMVRRRREEALMAAMLGEGAYAKPAGLFFAEKLAEAQRALDDGRAAEARVLCEAVLALGCDAAAGVRATRLARLARDREFAGETFVANLRPSADVIGADAAPSFVLELWNRSDRPAKATMAVGLELQVSSSTLGTGGQPFSEETTELIALPKDAVAIEPGTAWEHEFKLKVARVWEQPYVIQRITARGRLVRVGIESGGRMSDRAMRVPHAVTFRAPGDVAPAVRDPIGAMRAAIAHEDAGTLHAASVVAAWEDKVDAAVEVLLEGARAPAPIGPASFVLLRLLSGQNHGTDRVKWIVWYLRSERVAVPRIFER
;
A
#
# COMPACT_ATOMS: atom_id res chain seq x y z
N MET A 1 -18.49 -19.70 -34.83
CA MET A 1 -18.99 -20.46 -33.66
C MET A 1 -17.82 -21.30 -33.16
N ALA A 2 -17.09 -20.78 -32.17
CA ALA A 2 -17.11 -21.21 -30.77
C ALA A 2 -15.79 -21.98 -30.50
N CYS A 3 -14.83 -21.37 -29.80
CA CYS A 3 -14.72 -21.45 -28.33
C CYS A 3 -14.77 -22.90 -27.83
N ALA A 4 -13.60 -23.53 -27.69
CA ALA A 4 -13.22 -24.49 -26.63
C ALA A 4 -12.12 -25.42 -27.13
N ALA A 5 -10.87 -25.08 -26.85
CA ALA A 5 -9.75 -26.01 -26.65
C ALA A 5 -8.47 -25.17 -26.56
N LEU A 6 -8.11 -24.72 -25.37
CA LEU A 6 -6.74 -24.39 -24.96
C LEU A 6 -6.72 -24.13 -23.44
N LEU A 7 -7.24 -25.11 -22.70
CA LEU A 7 -6.80 -25.41 -21.34
C LEU A 7 -6.12 -26.77 -21.44
N LEU A 8 -4.97 -26.91 -20.78
CA LEU A 8 -4.15 -28.12 -20.61
C LEU A 8 -3.02 -28.32 -21.63
N CYS A 9 -2.01 -27.44 -21.56
CA CYS A 9 -0.61 -27.84 -21.61
C CYS A 9 0.13 -27.11 -20.49
N GLY A 10 0.85 -27.86 -19.66
CA GLY A 10 1.34 -27.45 -18.36
C GLY A 10 2.19 -26.18 -18.36
N ILE A 11 1.89 -25.27 -17.43
CA ILE A 11 2.93 -24.43 -16.84
C ILE A 11 3.67 -25.37 -15.88
N GLY A 12 4.62 -26.11 -16.42
CA GLY A 12 5.59 -26.78 -15.60
C GLY A 12 6.19 -25.74 -14.67
N TRP A 13 6.08 -25.97 -13.36
CA TRP A 13 7.00 -25.43 -12.37
C TRP A 13 8.36 -26.15 -12.52
N GLY A 14 8.82 -26.29 -13.76
CA GLY A 14 10.23 -26.37 -14.03
C GLY A 14 10.76 -24.97 -13.77
N ARG A 15 11.89 -24.90 -13.06
CA ARG A 15 12.79 -23.76 -13.13
C ARG A 15 13.05 -23.45 -14.62
N ALA A 16 12.19 -22.68 -15.25
CA ALA A 16 12.59 -21.90 -16.40
C ALA A 16 13.61 -20.92 -15.82
N ALA A 17 14.84 -20.98 -16.34
CA ALA A 17 15.83 -19.95 -16.14
C ALA A 17 15.14 -18.57 -16.17
N PRO A 18 15.54 -17.62 -15.30
CA PRO A 18 14.87 -16.33 -15.24
C PRO A 18 14.73 -15.81 -16.66
N ALA A 19 13.49 -15.58 -17.11
CA ALA A 19 13.24 -14.95 -18.40
C ALA A 19 14.17 -13.73 -18.43
N ASP A 20 15.09 -13.75 -19.40
CA ASP A 20 16.31 -12.95 -19.41
C ASP A 20 16.01 -11.56 -18.85
N ALA A 21 16.52 -11.26 -17.65
CA ALA A 21 16.07 -10.08 -16.91
C ALA A 21 16.26 -8.81 -17.75
N ASP A 22 17.28 -8.84 -18.61
CA ASP A 22 17.58 -7.82 -19.59
C ASP A 22 16.53 -7.72 -20.70
N ALA A 23 15.94 -8.83 -21.13
CA ALA A 23 14.82 -8.83 -22.10
C ALA A 23 13.55 -8.21 -21.50
N VAL A 24 13.25 -8.52 -20.22
CA VAL A 24 12.11 -7.90 -19.51
C VAL A 24 12.36 -6.40 -19.31
N ARG A 25 13.56 -6.00 -18.91
CA ARG A 25 13.95 -4.57 -18.80
C ARG A 25 13.85 -3.85 -20.15
N ALA A 26 14.31 -4.48 -21.23
CA ALA A 26 14.21 -3.93 -22.58
C ALA A 26 12.75 -3.77 -23.03
N GLU A 27 11.88 -4.73 -22.72
CA GLU A 27 10.45 -4.64 -23.01
C GLU A 27 9.80 -3.49 -22.24
N ILE A 28 10.10 -3.33 -20.94
CA ILE A 28 9.61 -2.20 -20.13
C ILE A 28 10.05 -0.87 -20.73
N ALA A 29 11.34 -0.74 -21.08
CA ALA A 29 11.90 0.47 -21.68
C ALA A 29 11.20 0.83 -23.01
N ALA A 30 10.95 -0.15 -23.86
CA ALA A 30 10.28 0.04 -25.15
C ALA A 30 8.80 0.43 -24.99
N LEU A 31 8.09 -0.18 -24.04
CA LEU A 31 6.69 0.12 -23.78
C LEU A 31 6.52 1.51 -23.17
N LEU A 32 7.39 1.92 -22.25
CA LEU A 32 7.40 3.29 -21.70
C LEU A 32 7.76 4.34 -22.76
N ALA A 33 8.65 4.04 -23.69
CA ALA A 33 8.89 4.95 -24.82
C ALA A 33 7.64 5.07 -25.72
N SER A 34 6.90 3.98 -25.88
CA SER A 34 5.68 3.93 -26.70
C SER A 34 4.49 4.68 -26.08
N THR A 35 4.47 4.88 -24.76
CA THR A 35 3.43 5.72 -24.11
C THR A 35 3.61 7.21 -24.35
N ALA A 36 4.78 7.64 -24.86
CA ALA A 36 5.02 9.01 -25.32
C ALA A 36 4.61 9.25 -26.80
N SER A 37 4.08 8.22 -27.48
CA SER A 37 3.59 8.32 -28.86
C SER A 37 2.34 9.20 -28.98
N THR A 38 2.15 9.83 -30.13
CA THR A 38 0.91 10.55 -30.48
C THR A 38 -0.22 9.61 -30.93
N ASP A 39 0.07 8.34 -31.18
CA ASP A 39 -0.94 7.32 -31.52
C ASP A 39 -1.62 6.75 -30.26
N ALA A 40 -2.86 7.19 -30.02
CA ALA A 40 -3.67 6.75 -28.88
C ALA A 40 -3.90 5.22 -28.81
N ALA A 41 -3.93 4.51 -29.93
CA ALA A 41 -4.08 3.06 -29.96
C ALA A 41 -2.77 2.33 -29.62
N ALA A 42 -1.62 2.89 -30.01
CA ALA A 42 -0.31 2.41 -29.57
C ALA A 42 -0.10 2.66 -28.07
N VAL A 43 -0.47 3.85 -27.57
CA VAL A 43 -0.40 4.20 -26.15
C VAL A 43 -1.24 3.21 -25.33
N ARG A 44 -2.52 3.01 -25.65
CA ARG A 44 -3.37 2.06 -24.91
C ARG A 44 -2.83 0.64 -24.87
N ARG A 45 -2.25 0.15 -26.00
CA ARG A 45 -1.63 -1.19 -26.05
C ARG A 45 -0.39 -1.25 -25.17
N ALA A 46 0.44 -0.21 -25.18
CA ALA A 46 1.63 -0.12 -24.34
C ALA A 46 1.27 -0.07 -22.85
N GLU A 47 0.26 0.72 -22.46
CA GLU A 47 -0.23 0.81 -21.08
C GLU A 47 -0.77 -0.53 -20.56
N SER A 48 -1.65 -1.19 -21.31
CA SER A 48 -2.20 -2.50 -20.93
C SER A 48 -1.11 -3.56 -20.76
N ARG A 49 -0.07 -3.50 -21.60
CA ARG A 49 1.05 -4.45 -21.55
C ARG A 49 2.02 -4.14 -20.41
N LEU A 50 2.23 -2.86 -20.07
CA LEU A 50 2.95 -2.45 -18.86
C LEU A 50 2.25 -2.95 -17.58
N VAL A 51 0.92 -2.80 -17.50
CA VAL A 51 0.14 -3.32 -16.37
C VAL A 51 0.27 -4.85 -16.26
N ALA A 52 0.18 -5.57 -17.37
CA ALA A 52 0.35 -7.02 -17.37
C ALA A 52 1.77 -7.46 -16.95
N LEU A 53 2.81 -6.74 -17.39
CA LEU A 53 4.20 -7.00 -16.99
C LEU A 53 4.45 -6.71 -15.52
N ALA A 54 3.87 -5.64 -14.98
CA ALA A 54 3.96 -5.29 -13.56
C ALA A 54 3.38 -6.38 -12.66
N LEU A 55 2.33 -7.06 -13.12
CA LEU A 55 1.72 -8.19 -12.41
C LEU A 55 2.50 -9.50 -12.57
N ARG A 56 3.22 -9.68 -13.68
CA ARG A 56 3.92 -10.94 -14.01
C ARG A 56 5.37 -10.98 -13.50
N ALA A 57 6.07 -9.85 -13.51
CA ALA A 57 7.47 -9.73 -13.11
C ALA A 57 7.67 -8.48 -12.22
N PRO A 58 7.01 -8.43 -11.04
CA PRO A 58 6.93 -7.24 -10.21
C PRO A 58 8.32 -6.72 -9.77
N GLU A 59 9.26 -7.61 -9.43
CA GLU A 59 10.59 -7.21 -8.96
C GLU A 59 11.44 -6.55 -10.04
N ILE A 60 11.53 -7.16 -11.23
CA ILE A 60 12.28 -6.60 -12.37
C ILE A 60 11.65 -5.26 -12.79
N PHE A 61 10.32 -5.19 -12.77
CA PHE A 61 9.59 -3.98 -13.10
C PHE A 61 9.86 -2.85 -12.10
N ARG A 62 9.78 -3.16 -10.80
CA ARG A 62 10.06 -2.21 -9.70
C ARG A 62 11.51 -1.70 -9.78
N GLU A 63 12.49 -2.58 -9.96
CA GLU A 63 13.90 -2.21 -10.11
C GLU A 63 14.13 -1.28 -11.30
N GLU A 64 13.48 -1.57 -12.43
CA GLU A 64 13.61 -0.77 -13.65
C GLU A 64 12.98 0.63 -13.50
N MET A 65 11.82 0.73 -12.86
CA MET A 65 11.19 2.01 -12.54
C MET A 65 12.02 2.83 -11.54
N VAL A 66 12.64 2.17 -10.56
CA VAL A 66 13.57 2.82 -9.60
C VAL A 66 14.82 3.33 -10.32
N ARG A 67 15.40 2.52 -11.22
CA ARG A 67 16.56 2.91 -12.04
C ARG A 67 16.26 4.14 -12.88
N ARG A 68 15.15 4.12 -13.63
CA ARG A 68 14.74 5.27 -14.46
C ARG A 68 14.46 6.52 -13.66
N ARG A 69 13.85 6.43 -12.48
CA ARG A 69 13.68 7.60 -11.61
C ARG A 69 15.00 8.19 -11.15
N ARG A 70 16.00 7.36 -10.87
CA ARG A 70 17.35 7.83 -10.52
C ARG A 70 17.99 8.54 -11.71
N GLU A 71 17.86 7.98 -12.91
CA GLU A 71 18.32 8.61 -14.15
C GLU A 71 17.60 9.94 -14.44
N GLU A 72 16.27 9.98 -14.31
CA GLU A 72 15.46 11.19 -14.47
C GLU A 72 15.85 12.27 -13.44
N ALA A 73 16.04 11.90 -12.17
CA ALA A 73 16.45 12.83 -11.12
C ALA A 73 17.86 13.38 -11.34
N LEU A 74 18.79 12.52 -11.80
CA LEU A 74 20.17 12.90 -12.10
C LEU A 74 20.22 13.83 -13.32
N MET A 75 19.43 13.55 -14.35
CA MET A 75 19.31 14.37 -15.56
C MET A 75 18.59 15.70 -15.30
N ALA A 76 17.54 15.72 -14.48
CA ALA A 76 16.87 16.95 -14.06
C ALA A 76 17.80 17.86 -13.24
N ALA A 77 18.66 17.27 -12.40
CA ALA A 77 19.70 18.01 -11.68
C ALA A 77 20.80 18.55 -12.61
N MET A 78 21.02 17.93 -13.78
CA MET A 78 22.05 18.33 -14.75
C MET A 78 21.56 19.34 -15.81
N LEU A 79 20.29 19.30 -16.21
CA LEU A 79 19.78 20.03 -17.38
C LEU A 79 18.77 21.14 -17.06
N GLY A 80 18.34 21.29 -15.80
CA GLY A 80 17.23 22.18 -15.44
C GLY A 80 15.87 21.58 -15.84
N GLU A 81 14.81 21.97 -15.14
CA GLU A 81 13.45 21.41 -15.34
C GLU A 81 12.95 21.66 -16.78
N GLY A 82 12.79 20.60 -17.57
CA GLY A 82 12.09 20.70 -18.87
C GLY A 82 12.49 19.72 -19.97
N ALA A 83 13.55 18.93 -19.84
CA ALA A 83 14.01 18.05 -20.91
C ALA A 83 13.48 16.60 -20.75
N TYR A 84 12.52 16.23 -21.63
CA TYR A 84 12.08 14.88 -22.05
C TYR A 84 10.79 14.24 -21.49
N ALA A 85 10.23 13.41 -22.40
CA ALA A 85 9.09 12.47 -22.43
C ALA A 85 8.21 12.35 -21.17
N LYS A 86 6.88 12.31 -21.38
CA LYS A 86 5.81 12.20 -20.37
C LYS A 86 6.35 11.59 -19.06
N PRO A 87 6.73 12.40 -18.05
CA PRO A 87 7.35 11.89 -16.85
C PRO A 87 6.48 10.79 -16.25
N ALA A 88 7.09 9.72 -15.74
CA ALA A 88 6.34 8.60 -15.14
C ALA A 88 5.30 9.08 -14.09
N GLY A 89 5.53 10.23 -13.46
CA GLY A 89 4.57 10.93 -12.60
C GLY A 89 3.26 11.35 -13.28
N LEU A 90 3.28 11.80 -14.54
CA LEU A 90 2.06 12.11 -15.31
C LEU A 90 1.26 10.85 -15.61
N PHE A 91 1.92 9.74 -15.93
CA PHE A 91 1.26 8.45 -16.13
C PHE A 91 0.51 7.98 -14.86
N PHE A 92 1.17 8.03 -13.69
CA PHE A 92 0.50 7.66 -12.43
C PHE A 92 -0.65 8.62 -12.07
N ALA A 93 -0.47 9.93 -12.27
CA ALA A 93 -1.51 10.92 -12.01
C ALA A 93 -2.74 10.71 -12.91
N GLU A 94 -2.53 10.41 -14.19
CA GLU A 94 -3.58 10.08 -15.15
C GLU A 94 -4.33 8.81 -14.75
N LYS A 95 -3.62 7.74 -14.35
CA LYS A 95 -4.23 6.47 -13.91
C LYS A 95 -5.00 6.60 -12.59
N LEU A 96 -4.56 7.46 -11.68
CA LEU A 96 -5.31 7.75 -10.46
C LEU A 96 -6.53 8.65 -10.69
N ALA A 97 -6.45 9.57 -11.65
CA ALA A 97 -7.60 10.33 -12.10
C ALA A 97 -8.62 9.45 -12.84
N GLU A 98 -8.16 8.46 -13.60
CA GLU A 98 -8.97 7.42 -14.22
C GLU A 98 -9.62 6.52 -13.17
N ALA A 99 -8.89 6.12 -12.14
CA ALA A 99 -9.42 5.35 -11.01
C ALA A 99 -10.49 6.12 -10.23
N GLN A 100 -10.27 7.40 -9.95
CA GLN A 100 -11.29 8.26 -9.32
C GLN A 100 -12.56 8.36 -10.17
N ARG A 101 -12.42 8.59 -11.49
CA ARG A 101 -13.58 8.64 -12.40
C ARG A 101 -14.32 7.30 -12.43
N ALA A 102 -13.62 6.18 -12.52
CA ALA A 102 -14.23 4.86 -12.45
C ALA A 102 -14.99 4.66 -11.12
N LEU A 103 -14.45 5.16 -10.00
CA LEU A 103 -15.09 5.09 -8.70
C LEU A 103 -16.36 5.95 -8.62
N ASP A 104 -16.35 7.13 -9.24
CA ASP A 104 -17.50 8.04 -9.32
C ASP A 104 -18.59 7.49 -10.25
N ASP A 105 -18.20 6.79 -11.32
CA ASP A 105 -19.08 6.08 -12.25
C ASP A 105 -19.63 4.74 -11.69
N GLY A 106 -19.30 4.39 -10.45
CA GLY A 106 -19.72 3.12 -9.82
C GLY A 106 -18.94 1.87 -10.26
N ARG A 107 -17.88 2.01 -11.06
CA ARG A 107 -16.99 0.93 -11.53
C ARG A 107 -15.88 0.67 -10.50
N ALA A 108 -16.27 0.26 -9.30
CA ALA A 108 -15.39 0.10 -8.15
C ALA A 108 -14.24 -0.92 -8.37
N ALA A 109 -14.51 -2.08 -8.98
CA ALA A 109 -13.47 -3.08 -9.25
C ALA A 109 -12.38 -2.55 -10.21
N GLU A 110 -12.76 -1.75 -11.21
CA GLU A 110 -11.84 -1.12 -12.15
C GLU A 110 -11.00 -0.03 -11.48
N ALA A 111 -11.64 0.82 -10.68
CA ALA A 111 -10.95 1.83 -9.87
C ALA A 111 -9.90 1.18 -8.97
N ARG A 112 -10.24 0.05 -8.32
CA ARG A 112 -9.32 -0.68 -7.46
C ARG A 112 -8.16 -1.30 -8.25
N VAL A 113 -8.42 -1.96 -9.38
CA VAL A 113 -7.37 -2.56 -10.23
C VAL A 113 -6.39 -1.50 -10.73
N LEU A 114 -6.88 -0.32 -11.12
CA LEU A 114 -6.03 0.81 -11.51
C LEU A 114 -5.15 1.29 -10.34
N CYS A 115 -5.71 1.38 -9.14
CA CYS A 115 -4.95 1.75 -7.94
C CYS A 115 -3.92 0.67 -7.55
N GLU A 116 -4.29 -0.60 -7.60
CA GLU A 116 -3.40 -1.73 -7.33
C GLU A 116 -2.27 -1.82 -8.37
N ALA A 117 -2.57 -1.54 -9.63
CA ALA A 117 -1.57 -1.45 -10.68
C ALA A 117 -0.62 -0.28 -10.42
N VAL A 118 -1.12 0.90 -10.07
CA VAL A 118 -0.27 2.05 -9.69
C VAL A 118 0.65 1.69 -8.52
N LEU A 119 0.14 1.01 -7.49
CA LEU A 119 0.93 0.53 -6.36
C LEU A 119 1.98 -0.51 -6.78
N ALA A 120 1.61 -1.48 -7.62
CA ALA A 120 2.51 -2.54 -8.10
C ALA A 120 3.61 -2.03 -9.04
N LEU A 121 3.32 -0.98 -9.83
CA LEU A 121 4.26 -0.29 -10.71
C LEU A 121 5.31 0.53 -9.93
N GLY A 122 5.26 0.50 -8.60
CA GLY A 122 6.19 1.19 -7.72
C GLY A 122 6.07 2.70 -7.89
N CYS A 123 4.85 3.25 -7.92
CA CYS A 123 4.57 4.69 -7.99
C CYS A 123 5.28 5.48 -6.89
N ASP A 124 5.30 6.82 -6.98
CA ASP A 124 5.77 7.62 -5.84
C ASP A 124 4.76 7.62 -4.69
N ALA A 125 5.20 8.04 -3.51
CA ALA A 125 4.42 7.94 -2.28
C ALA A 125 3.09 8.68 -2.39
N ALA A 126 3.06 9.84 -3.06
CA ALA A 126 1.84 10.61 -3.27
C ALA A 126 0.83 9.83 -4.13
N ALA A 127 1.30 9.23 -5.22
CA ALA A 127 0.49 8.33 -6.03
C ALA A 127 0.08 7.08 -5.25
N GLY A 128 0.94 6.53 -4.40
CA GLY A 128 0.68 5.33 -3.59
C GLY A 128 -0.35 5.55 -2.48
N VAL A 129 -0.28 6.68 -1.76
CA VAL A 129 -1.28 7.07 -0.75
C VAL A 129 -2.63 7.30 -1.42
N ARG A 130 -2.66 8.05 -2.53
CA ARG A 130 -3.89 8.29 -3.29
C ARG A 130 -4.46 7.00 -3.87
N ALA A 131 -3.60 6.11 -4.40
CA ALA A 131 -4.00 4.79 -4.85
C ALA A 131 -4.57 3.96 -3.70
N THR A 132 -3.96 3.99 -2.51
CA THR A 132 -4.41 3.22 -1.34
C THR A 132 -5.77 3.71 -0.84
N ARG A 133 -5.94 5.03 -0.75
CA ARG A 133 -7.23 5.65 -0.38
C ARG A 133 -8.32 5.30 -1.39
N LEU A 134 -8.03 5.45 -2.69
CA LEU A 134 -8.99 5.12 -3.75
C LEU A 134 -9.27 3.62 -3.80
N ALA A 135 -8.27 2.77 -3.61
CA ALA A 135 -8.45 1.33 -3.49
C ALA A 135 -9.33 0.98 -2.30
N ARG A 136 -9.23 1.69 -1.16
CA ARG A 136 -10.10 1.50 0.00
C ARG A 136 -11.54 1.93 -0.28
N LEU A 137 -11.75 3.11 -0.85
CA LEU A 137 -13.10 3.58 -1.20
C LEU A 137 -13.74 2.70 -2.30
N ALA A 138 -12.94 2.27 -3.27
CA ALA A 138 -13.34 1.31 -4.28
C ALA A 138 -13.69 -0.03 -3.65
N ARG A 139 -12.88 -0.53 -2.72
CA ARG A 139 -13.16 -1.73 -1.93
C ARG A 139 -14.51 -1.64 -1.20
N ASP A 140 -14.75 -0.56 -0.47
CA ASP A 140 -15.99 -0.37 0.28
C ASP A 140 -17.22 -0.36 -0.65
N ARG A 141 -17.08 0.22 -1.86
CA ARG A 141 -18.13 0.23 -2.89
C ARG A 141 -18.28 -1.09 -3.63
N GLU A 142 -17.19 -1.81 -3.91
CA GLU A 142 -17.19 -3.14 -4.55
C GLU A 142 -17.91 -4.16 -3.67
N PHE A 143 -17.69 -4.09 -2.36
CA PHE A 143 -18.29 -5.01 -1.40
C PHE A 143 -19.67 -4.58 -0.88
N ALA A 144 -20.19 -3.41 -1.27
CA ALA A 144 -21.51 -2.96 -0.86
C ALA A 144 -22.64 -3.87 -1.38
N GLY A 145 -22.41 -4.62 -2.46
CA GLY A 145 -23.35 -5.59 -3.03
C GLY A 145 -23.01 -7.06 -2.75
N GLU A 146 -21.89 -7.36 -2.07
CA GLU A 146 -21.49 -8.74 -1.81
C GLU A 146 -22.16 -9.30 -0.55
N THR A 147 -22.82 -10.45 -0.70
CA THR A 147 -23.46 -11.18 0.42
C THR A 147 -22.45 -11.88 1.32
N PHE A 148 -21.25 -12.20 0.83
CA PHE A 148 -20.19 -12.79 1.65
C PHE A 148 -18.91 -12.00 1.48
N VAL A 149 -18.32 -11.54 2.58
CA VAL A 149 -17.14 -10.66 2.56
C VAL A 149 -16.06 -11.23 3.47
N ALA A 150 -14.86 -11.42 2.92
CA ALA A 150 -13.69 -11.75 3.72
C ALA A 150 -13.03 -10.46 4.20
N ASN A 151 -12.66 -10.41 5.47
CA ASN A 151 -11.94 -9.30 6.07
C ASN A 151 -10.75 -9.81 6.87
N LEU A 152 -9.75 -8.96 7.03
CA LEU A 152 -8.60 -9.24 7.88
C LEU A 152 -8.47 -8.09 8.85
N ARG A 153 -8.40 -8.39 10.15
CA ARG A 153 -8.09 -7.40 11.18
C ARG A 153 -6.93 -7.87 12.02
N PRO A 154 -6.07 -6.98 12.51
CA PRO A 154 -5.07 -7.36 13.50
C PRO A 154 -5.78 -7.77 14.80
N SER A 155 -5.20 -8.72 15.55
CA SER A 155 -5.73 -9.02 16.91
C SER A 155 -5.45 -7.86 17.88
N ALA A 156 -4.38 -7.10 17.60
CA ALA A 156 -4.03 -5.87 18.29
C ALA A 156 -3.32 -4.92 17.31
N ASP A 157 -3.65 -3.63 17.39
CA ASP A 157 -3.06 -2.61 16.51
C ASP A 157 -1.57 -2.38 16.82
N VAL A 158 -1.16 -2.62 18.07
CA VAL A 158 0.23 -2.51 18.54
C VAL A 158 0.62 -3.73 19.36
N ILE A 159 1.73 -4.37 18.98
CA ILE A 159 2.32 -5.50 19.67
C ILE A 159 3.73 -5.18 20.16
N GLY A 160 4.18 -5.87 21.21
CA GLY A 160 5.54 -5.72 21.74
C GLY A 160 6.61 -6.14 20.73
N ALA A 161 7.84 -5.64 20.90
CA ALA A 161 8.95 -5.84 19.95
C ALA A 161 9.25 -7.32 19.61
N ASP A 162 9.04 -8.23 20.58
CA ASP A 162 9.30 -9.67 20.41
C ASP A 162 8.04 -10.48 20.08
N ALA A 163 6.87 -9.85 20.03
CA ALA A 163 5.61 -10.52 19.77
C ALA A 163 5.45 -10.83 18.27
N ALA A 164 4.95 -12.02 17.96
CA ALA A 164 4.56 -12.36 16.60
C ALA A 164 3.24 -11.65 16.24
N PRO A 165 3.11 -11.07 15.03
CA PRO A 165 1.89 -10.43 14.60
C PRO A 165 0.82 -11.49 14.39
N SER A 166 -0.36 -11.20 14.92
CA SER A 166 -1.54 -12.04 14.82
C SER A 166 -2.65 -11.28 14.12
N PHE A 167 -3.40 -12.00 13.31
CA PHE A 167 -4.53 -11.49 12.58
C PHE A 167 -5.72 -12.41 12.78
N VAL A 168 -6.91 -11.82 12.74
CA VAL A 168 -8.18 -12.52 12.67
C VAL A 168 -8.69 -12.39 11.25
N LEU A 169 -8.81 -13.53 10.57
CA LEU A 169 -9.58 -13.64 9.34
C LEU A 169 -11.05 -13.71 9.71
N GLU A 170 -11.85 -12.84 9.13
CA GLU A 170 -13.31 -12.85 9.28
C GLU A 170 -13.94 -13.20 7.93
N LEU A 171 -14.91 -14.12 7.94
CA LEU A 171 -15.78 -14.37 6.81
C LEU A 171 -17.21 -14.00 7.20
N TRP A 172 -17.65 -12.83 6.73
CA TRP A 172 -18.96 -12.27 7.03
C TRP A 172 -20.02 -12.83 6.10
N ASN A 173 -21.16 -13.23 6.67
CA ASN A 173 -22.39 -13.49 5.95
C ASN A 173 -23.34 -12.28 6.09
N ARG A 174 -23.41 -11.45 5.05
CA ARG A 174 -24.31 -10.30 4.95
C ARG A 174 -25.68 -10.64 4.34
N SER A 175 -25.92 -11.91 4.02
CA SER A 175 -27.23 -12.34 3.51
C SER A 175 -28.25 -12.51 4.64
N ASP A 176 -29.49 -12.74 4.26
CA ASP A 176 -30.62 -13.04 5.15
C ASP A 176 -30.74 -14.53 5.49
N ARG A 177 -29.79 -15.37 5.05
CA ARG A 177 -29.85 -16.84 5.17
C ARG A 177 -28.56 -17.43 5.72
N PRO A 178 -28.63 -18.54 6.48
CA PRO A 178 -27.44 -19.24 6.89
C PRO A 178 -26.67 -19.78 5.67
N ALA A 179 -25.37 -19.91 5.84
CA ALA A 179 -24.49 -20.44 4.81
C ALA A 179 -23.50 -21.44 5.41
N LYS A 180 -23.12 -22.44 4.60
CA LYS A 180 -21.98 -23.32 4.90
C LYS A 180 -20.83 -22.93 4.00
N ALA A 181 -19.70 -22.58 4.58
CA ALA A 181 -18.48 -22.23 3.87
C ALA A 181 -17.42 -23.33 4.03
N THR A 182 -16.80 -23.74 2.94
CA THR A 182 -15.72 -24.74 2.91
C THR A 182 -14.47 -24.12 2.29
N MET A 183 -13.35 -24.19 2.99
CA MET A 183 -12.10 -23.54 2.59
C MET A 183 -11.10 -24.59 2.11
N ALA A 184 -11.03 -24.80 0.79
CA ALA A 184 -10.36 -25.99 0.24
C ALA A 184 -8.82 -25.90 0.22
N VAL A 185 -8.26 -24.69 0.17
CA VAL A 185 -6.81 -24.47 0.02
C VAL A 185 -6.24 -23.73 1.23
N GLY A 186 -6.77 -22.55 1.54
CA GLY A 186 -6.29 -21.70 2.63
C GLY A 186 -6.25 -20.23 2.22
N LEU A 187 -5.56 -19.44 3.04
CA LEU A 187 -5.39 -18.00 2.88
C LEU A 187 -3.95 -17.74 2.39
N GLU A 188 -3.81 -17.21 1.19
CA GLU A 188 -2.53 -16.73 0.65
C GLU A 188 -2.38 -15.26 1.04
N LEU A 189 -1.36 -14.92 1.82
CA LEU A 189 -1.05 -13.58 2.30
C LEU A 189 0.26 -13.10 1.72
N GLN A 190 0.26 -11.90 1.17
CA GLN A 190 1.45 -11.09 0.97
C GLN A 190 1.62 -10.19 2.19
N VAL A 191 2.78 -10.26 2.82
CA VAL A 191 3.14 -9.52 4.03
C VAL A 191 4.30 -8.61 3.69
N SER A 192 4.11 -7.30 3.83
CA SER A 192 5.19 -6.32 3.69
C SER A 192 5.51 -5.72 5.04
N SER A 193 6.79 -5.64 5.39
CA SER A 193 7.25 -5.00 6.62
C SER A 193 8.18 -3.84 6.34
N SER A 194 8.01 -2.73 7.05
CA SER A 194 8.83 -1.52 6.93
C SER A 194 9.28 -1.03 8.30
N THR A 195 10.52 -0.56 8.41
CA THR A 195 11.17 -0.21 9.69
C THR A 195 11.58 1.27 9.74
N LEU A 196 11.33 1.92 10.88
CA LEU A 196 11.87 3.25 11.22
C LEU A 196 12.96 3.16 12.30
N GLY A 197 14.24 3.27 11.92
CA GLY A 197 15.38 3.21 12.84
C GLY A 197 16.13 4.53 13.00
N THR A 198 16.90 4.65 14.10
CA THR A 198 17.62 5.87 14.51
C THR A 198 18.92 6.15 13.75
N GLY A 199 19.43 5.19 12.98
CA GLY A 199 20.68 5.37 12.22
C GLY A 199 20.92 4.38 11.07
N GLY A 200 19.92 3.56 10.73
CA GLY A 200 20.01 2.55 9.67
C GLY A 200 19.30 3.00 8.38
N GLN A 201 19.72 2.45 7.24
CA GLN A 201 18.92 2.61 6.03
C GLN A 201 17.54 1.97 6.27
N PRO A 202 16.45 2.68 5.94
CA PRO A 202 15.12 2.09 5.96
C PRO A 202 15.10 0.78 5.15
N PHE A 203 14.38 -0.20 5.69
CA PHE A 203 14.35 -1.55 5.16
C PHE A 203 12.91 -1.97 4.91
N SER A 204 12.68 -2.60 3.76
CA SER A 204 11.39 -3.17 3.39
C SER A 204 11.58 -4.62 2.94
N GLU A 205 10.76 -5.52 3.46
CA GLU A 205 10.72 -6.93 3.06
C GLU A 205 9.28 -7.30 2.69
N GLU A 206 9.11 -8.02 1.58
CA GLU A 206 7.83 -8.57 1.15
C GLU A 206 7.94 -10.11 1.11
N THR A 207 7.08 -10.79 1.85
CA THR A 207 7.00 -12.25 1.90
C THR A 207 5.61 -12.70 1.47
N THR A 208 5.49 -13.94 0.98
CA THR A 208 4.20 -14.58 0.76
C THR A 208 4.07 -15.79 1.67
N GLU A 209 3.02 -15.82 2.48
CA GLU A 209 2.71 -16.90 3.42
C GLU A 209 1.41 -17.59 3.03
N LEU A 210 1.39 -18.92 3.12
CA LEU A 210 0.17 -19.71 3.00
C LEU A 210 -0.28 -20.14 4.39
N ILE A 211 -1.41 -19.59 4.83
CA ILE A 211 -2.04 -19.92 6.11
C ILE A 211 -3.02 -21.07 5.87
N ALA A 212 -2.76 -22.20 6.52
CA ALA A 212 -3.67 -23.33 6.53
C ALA A 212 -4.93 -22.98 7.32
N LEU A 213 -6.09 -23.20 6.70
CA LEU A 213 -7.40 -22.97 7.32
C LEU A 213 -8.09 -24.32 7.56
N PRO A 214 -9.09 -24.37 8.47
CA PRO A 214 -9.89 -25.56 8.66
C PRO A 214 -10.50 -26.03 7.33
N LYS A 215 -10.35 -27.33 7.03
CA LYS A 215 -10.89 -27.93 5.81
C LYS A 215 -12.38 -28.29 5.94
N ASP A 216 -12.88 -28.33 7.17
CA ASP A 216 -14.27 -28.65 7.46
C ASP A 216 -15.19 -27.50 7.07
N ALA A 217 -16.43 -27.84 6.69
CA ALA A 217 -17.45 -26.85 6.41
C ALA A 217 -17.86 -26.12 7.68
N VAL A 218 -17.82 -24.79 7.67
CA VAL A 218 -18.23 -23.93 8.79
C VAL A 218 -19.58 -23.30 8.50
N ALA A 219 -20.49 -23.33 9.47
CA ALA A 219 -21.78 -22.66 9.37
C ALA A 219 -21.65 -21.19 9.80
N ILE A 220 -22.22 -20.29 9.01
CA ILE A 220 -22.19 -18.84 9.24
C ILE A 220 -23.63 -18.31 9.19
N GLU A 221 -24.13 -17.86 10.33
CA GLU A 221 -25.48 -17.31 10.46
C GLU A 221 -25.61 -15.94 9.78
N PRO A 222 -26.83 -15.55 9.36
CA PRO A 222 -27.10 -14.22 8.81
C PRO A 222 -26.57 -13.10 9.71
N GLY A 223 -25.88 -12.12 9.14
CA GLY A 223 -25.35 -10.96 9.86
C GLY A 223 -24.17 -11.25 10.78
N THR A 224 -23.63 -12.47 10.78
CA THR A 224 -22.49 -12.87 11.63
C THR A 224 -21.23 -13.13 10.82
N ALA A 225 -20.10 -13.23 11.52
CA ALA A 225 -18.83 -13.62 10.95
C ALA A 225 -18.33 -14.93 11.56
N TRP A 226 -17.78 -15.80 10.72
CA TRP A 226 -16.85 -16.82 11.20
C TRP A 226 -15.46 -16.19 11.34
N GLU A 227 -14.81 -16.41 12.48
CA GLU A 227 -13.51 -15.84 12.79
C GLU A 227 -12.46 -16.95 12.94
N HIS A 228 -11.26 -16.70 12.40
CA HIS A 228 -10.11 -17.55 12.60
C HIS A 228 -8.86 -16.72 12.87
N GLU A 229 -8.34 -16.83 14.08
CA GLU A 229 -7.09 -16.20 14.47
C GLU A 229 -5.89 -17.06 14.07
N PHE A 230 -4.88 -16.41 13.50
CA PHE A 230 -3.61 -17.03 13.16
C PHE A 230 -2.45 -16.07 13.44
N LYS A 231 -1.24 -16.62 13.61
CA LYS A 231 0.00 -15.87 13.79
C LYS A 231 0.85 -16.00 12.54
N LEU A 232 1.44 -14.90 12.07
CA LEU A 232 2.43 -14.97 11.00
C LEU A 232 3.77 -15.45 11.56
N LYS A 233 4.54 -16.14 10.72
CA LYS A 233 5.94 -16.42 11.05
C LYS A 233 6.72 -15.14 10.83
N VAL A 234 7.07 -14.45 11.90
CA VAL A 234 7.86 -13.21 11.82
C VAL A 234 9.11 -13.46 10.97
N ALA A 235 9.21 -12.75 9.85
CA ALA A 235 10.44 -12.63 9.11
C ALA A 235 11.45 -11.87 10.00
N ARG A 236 12.40 -12.63 10.55
CA ARG A 236 13.55 -12.20 11.37
C ARG A 236 13.23 -11.34 12.61
N VAL A 237 13.71 -11.80 13.76
CA VAL A 237 14.04 -10.91 14.87
C VAL A 237 15.27 -10.13 14.41
N TRP A 238 15.09 -8.83 14.15
CA TRP A 238 16.20 -7.97 13.75
C TRP A 238 16.92 -7.57 15.03
N GLU A 239 18.19 -7.96 15.16
CA GLU A 239 19.01 -7.75 16.37
C GLU A 239 19.31 -6.27 16.66
N GLN A 240 18.83 -5.34 15.83
CA GLN A 240 19.07 -3.91 16.01
C GLN A 240 18.07 -3.25 16.96
N PRO A 241 18.51 -2.31 17.80
CA PRO A 241 17.71 -1.74 18.87
C PRO A 241 16.70 -0.72 18.35
N TYR A 242 15.44 -0.89 18.79
CA TYR A 242 14.31 0.04 18.75
C TYR A 242 13.90 0.57 17.37
N VAL A 243 13.02 -0.18 16.71
CA VAL A 243 12.40 0.25 15.47
C VAL A 243 10.90 -0.06 15.50
N ILE A 244 10.06 0.97 15.33
CA ILE A 244 8.66 0.76 14.99
C ILE A 244 8.63 0.07 13.63
N GLN A 245 8.12 -1.16 13.60
CA GLN A 245 7.91 -1.89 12.36
C GLN A 245 6.42 -1.84 12.01
N ARG A 246 6.13 -1.35 10.81
CA ARG A 246 4.80 -1.44 10.20
C ARG A 246 4.71 -2.76 9.46
N ILE A 247 3.68 -3.55 9.74
CA ILE A 247 3.42 -4.83 9.09
C ILE A 247 2.08 -4.71 8.36
N THR A 248 2.11 -4.84 7.04
CA THR A 248 0.91 -4.83 6.20
C THR A 248 0.70 -6.23 5.63
N ALA A 249 -0.49 -6.79 5.78
CA ALA A 249 -0.84 -8.11 5.27
C ALA A 249 -2.05 -7.98 4.34
N ARG A 250 -1.98 -8.51 3.12
CA ARG A 250 -3.09 -8.56 2.14
C ARG A 250 -3.17 -9.93 1.52
N GLY A 251 -4.33 -10.39 1.06
CA GLY A 251 -4.39 -11.75 0.55
C GLY A 251 -5.61 -12.14 -0.26
N ARG A 252 -5.76 -13.45 -0.43
CA ARG A 252 -6.93 -14.07 -1.04
C ARG A 252 -7.19 -15.45 -0.43
N LEU A 253 -8.46 -15.76 -0.27
CA LEU A 253 -8.92 -17.14 -0.08
C LEU A 253 -9.00 -17.78 -1.46
N VAL A 254 -8.10 -18.71 -1.73
CA VAL A 254 -7.83 -19.21 -3.10
C VAL A 254 -8.98 -20.09 -3.63
N ARG A 255 -9.81 -20.68 -2.74
CA ARG A 255 -11.02 -21.44 -3.11
C ARG A 255 -11.96 -21.58 -1.92
N VAL A 256 -13.07 -20.86 -1.93
CA VAL A 256 -14.14 -20.94 -0.94
C VAL A 256 -15.41 -21.46 -1.64
N GLY A 257 -15.89 -22.61 -1.19
CA GLY A 257 -17.20 -23.12 -1.56
C GLY A 257 -18.23 -22.62 -0.55
N ILE A 258 -19.26 -21.91 -1.00
CA ILE A 258 -20.34 -21.39 -0.17
C ILE A 258 -21.64 -22.04 -0.61
N GLU A 259 -22.30 -22.73 0.30
CA GLU A 259 -23.64 -23.27 0.12
C GLU A 259 -24.64 -22.42 0.91
N SER A 260 -25.61 -21.82 0.23
CA SER A 260 -26.71 -21.10 0.89
C SER A 260 -28.00 -21.28 0.09
N GLY A 261 -29.10 -21.62 0.80
CA GLY A 261 -30.41 -21.84 0.18
C GLY A 261 -30.41 -22.90 -0.93
N GLY A 262 -29.59 -23.96 -0.80
CA GLY A 262 -29.47 -25.04 -1.78
C GLY A 262 -28.68 -24.67 -3.06
N ARG A 263 -28.07 -23.48 -3.10
CA ARG A 263 -27.16 -23.06 -4.18
C ARG A 263 -25.72 -23.14 -3.69
N MET A 264 -24.87 -23.74 -4.51
CA MET A 264 -23.43 -23.82 -4.27
C MET A 264 -22.70 -22.82 -5.18
N SER A 265 -21.76 -22.07 -4.60
CA SER A 265 -20.85 -21.19 -5.33
C SER A 265 -19.42 -21.45 -4.90
N ASP A 266 -18.55 -21.75 -5.87
CA ASP A 266 -17.10 -21.84 -5.66
C ASP A 266 -16.45 -20.56 -6.20
N ARG A 267 -15.75 -19.80 -5.35
CA ARG A 267 -15.04 -18.60 -5.77
C ARG A 267 -13.78 -18.34 -4.95
N ALA A 268 -12.85 -17.59 -5.54
CA ALA A 268 -11.79 -16.96 -4.77
C ALA A 268 -12.33 -15.67 -4.15
N MET A 269 -12.05 -15.44 -2.87
CA MET A 269 -12.46 -14.22 -2.17
C MET A 269 -11.23 -13.39 -1.84
N ARG A 270 -11.19 -12.13 -2.27
CA ARG A 270 -10.09 -11.23 -1.92
C ARG A 270 -10.16 -10.92 -0.43
N VAL A 271 -9.02 -10.98 0.24
CA VAL A 271 -8.87 -10.60 1.64
C VAL A 271 -8.16 -9.25 1.66
N PRO A 272 -8.82 -8.20 2.12
CA PRO A 272 -8.25 -6.87 2.07
C PRO A 272 -7.03 -6.70 2.99
N HIS A 273 -6.29 -5.62 2.77
CA HIS A 273 -5.11 -5.37 3.59
C HIS A 273 -5.48 -5.01 5.04
N ALA A 274 -4.67 -5.48 5.97
CA ALA A 274 -4.66 -5.11 7.38
C ALA A 274 -3.28 -4.58 7.74
N VAL A 275 -3.23 -3.65 8.70
CA VAL A 275 -1.98 -3.07 9.21
C VAL A 275 -1.90 -3.34 10.71
N THR A 276 -0.71 -3.70 11.18
CA THR A 276 -0.38 -3.75 12.61
C THR A 276 1.03 -3.20 12.80
N PHE A 277 1.33 -2.76 14.00
CA PHE A 277 2.63 -2.23 14.35
C PHE A 277 3.29 -3.06 15.43
N ARG A 278 4.57 -3.33 15.24
CA ARG A 278 5.43 -3.88 16.26
C ARG A 278 6.32 -2.77 16.80
N ALA A 279 6.19 -2.48 18.08
CA ALA A 279 6.85 -1.33 18.70
C ALA A 279 7.27 -1.67 20.14
N PRO A 280 8.46 -1.24 20.59
CA PRO A 280 8.82 -1.27 21.99
C PRO A 280 7.94 -0.33 22.83
N GLY A 281 7.87 -0.58 24.15
CA GLY A 281 6.86 0.02 25.03
C GLY A 281 6.97 1.54 25.19
N ASP A 282 8.19 2.08 25.09
CA ASP A 282 8.51 3.51 25.15
C ASP A 282 7.97 4.29 23.95
N VAL A 283 7.98 3.67 22.75
CA VAL A 283 7.48 4.29 21.51
C VAL A 283 6.06 3.86 21.13
N ALA A 284 5.47 2.91 21.85
CA ALA A 284 4.08 2.48 21.65
C ALA A 284 3.04 3.63 21.72
N PRO A 285 3.17 4.67 22.58
CA PRO A 285 2.26 5.81 22.57
C PRO A 285 2.25 6.57 21.23
N ALA A 286 3.41 6.74 20.59
CA ALA A 286 3.53 7.36 19.27
C ALA A 286 2.84 6.57 18.16
N VAL A 287 2.66 5.25 18.34
CA VAL A 287 1.93 4.40 17.41
C VAL A 287 0.42 4.50 17.64
N ARG A 288 -0.02 4.44 18.91
CA ARG A 288 -1.45 4.44 19.27
C ARG A 288 -2.14 5.76 18.96
N ASP A 289 -1.50 6.87 19.31
CA ASP A 289 -1.99 8.21 19.01
C ASP A 289 -0.84 9.09 18.52
N PRO A 290 -0.48 9.00 17.23
CA PRO A 290 0.63 9.78 16.69
C PRO A 290 0.41 11.29 16.82
N ILE A 291 -0.83 11.78 16.67
CA ILE A 291 -1.10 13.22 16.74
C ILE A 291 -1.01 13.72 18.19
N GLY A 292 -1.56 12.98 19.15
CA GLY A 292 -1.39 13.29 20.58
C GLY A 292 0.06 13.24 21.01
N ALA A 293 0.82 12.23 20.56
CA ALA A 293 2.25 12.10 20.82
C ALA A 293 3.06 13.27 20.21
N MET A 294 2.73 13.73 19.01
CA MET A 294 3.36 14.92 18.42
C MET A 294 3.12 16.19 19.26
N ARG A 295 1.89 16.41 19.74
CA ARG A 295 1.57 17.55 20.62
C ARG A 295 2.33 17.48 21.94
N ALA A 296 2.39 16.30 22.55
CA ALA A 296 3.15 16.07 23.77
C ALA A 296 4.66 16.29 23.56
N ALA A 297 5.20 15.81 22.44
CA ALA A 297 6.60 15.98 22.08
C ALA A 297 6.99 17.46 21.89
N ILE A 298 6.12 18.27 21.27
CA ILE A 298 6.30 19.72 21.17
C ILE A 298 6.32 20.38 22.55
N ALA A 299 5.39 20.00 23.44
CA ALA A 299 5.29 20.58 24.77
C ALA A 299 6.48 20.25 25.69
N HIS A 300 7.11 19.09 25.50
CA HIS A 300 8.24 18.61 26.32
C HIS A 300 9.60 18.70 25.62
N GLU A 301 9.66 19.39 24.48
CA GLU A 301 10.89 19.59 23.71
C GLU A 301 11.59 18.30 23.24
N ASP A 302 10.83 17.23 23.01
CA ASP A 302 11.33 15.94 22.55
C ASP A 302 11.27 15.80 21.01
N ALA A 303 12.37 16.15 20.34
CA ALA A 303 12.48 16.04 18.88
C ALA A 303 12.45 14.58 18.37
N GLY A 304 12.87 13.60 19.17
CA GLY A 304 12.91 12.20 18.79
C GLY A 304 11.51 11.60 18.69
N THR A 305 10.70 11.81 19.74
CA THR A 305 9.29 11.41 19.73
C THR A 305 8.49 12.15 18.66
N LEU A 306 8.77 13.44 18.46
CA LEU A 306 8.13 14.23 17.40
C LEU A 306 8.40 13.63 16.01
N HIS A 307 9.64 13.20 15.74
CA HIS A 307 10.00 12.54 14.49
C HIS A 307 9.26 11.21 14.32
N ALA A 308 9.35 10.31 15.31
CA ALA A 308 8.74 8.98 15.24
C ALA A 308 7.22 9.06 15.04
N ALA A 309 6.54 9.90 15.83
CA ALA A 309 5.11 10.09 15.75
C ALA A 309 4.66 10.73 14.41
N SER A 310 5.48 11.61 13.81
CA SER A 310 5.20 12.18 12.49
C SER A 310 5.26 11.12 11.39
N VAL A 311 6.23 10.19 11.44
CA VAL A 311 6.31 9.10 10.46
C VAL A 311 5.15 8.14 10.61
N VAL A 312 4.78 7.78 11.86
CA VAL A 312 3.59 6.96 12.11
C VAL A 312 2.34 7.68 11.62
N ALA A 313 2.20 8.99 11.85
CA ALA A 313 1.07 9.76 11.34
C ALA A 313 0.96 9.66 9.81
N ALA A 314 2.08 9.64 9.10
CA ALA A 314 2.09 9.41 7.65
C ALA A 314 1.66 7.98 7.28
N TRP A 315 2.11 6.96 8.01
CA TRP A 315 1.69 5.58 7.83
C TRP A 315 0.20 5.35 8.09
N GLU A 316 -0.38 6.12 9.00
CA GLU A 316 -1.78 6.08 9.45
C GLU A 316 -2.71 7.05 8.70
N ASP A 317 -2.24 7.71 7.63
CA ASP A 317 -3.03 8.67 6.84
C ASP A 317 -3.55 9.87 7.65
N LYS A 318 -2.78 10.31 8.65
CA LYS A 318 -3.06 11.48 9.51
C LYS A 318 -2.19 12.68 9.13
N VAL A 319 -1.74 12.76 7.88
CA VAL A 319 -0.78 13.78 7.40
C VAL A 319 -1.32 15.20 7.57
N ASP A 320 -2.59 15.45 7.24
CA ASP A 320 -3.17 16.80 7.37
C ASP A 320 -3.11 17.29 8.82
N ALA A 321 -3.54 16.45 9.78
CA ALA A 321 -3.46 16.75 11.21
C ALA A 321 -2.00 16.87 11.70
N ALA A 322 -1.10 16.06 11.15
CA ALA A 322 0.33 16.14 11.48
C ALA A 322 0.93 17.48 11.00
N VAL A 323 0.57 17.94 9.80
CA VAL A 323 1.01 19.24 9.27
C VAL A 323 0.53 20.38 10.14
N GLU A 324 -0.74 20.39 10.57
CA GLU A 324 -1.27 21.40 11.50
C GLU A 324 -0.44 21.47 12.79
N VAL A 325 -0.20 20.31 13.42
CA VAL A 325 0.59 20.23 14.66
C VAL A 325 2.03 20.69 14.45
N LEU A 326 2.65 20.37 13.32
CA LEU A 326 4.01 20.84 13.03
C LEU A 326 4.06 22.35 12.73
N LEU A 327 3.02 22.95 12.15
CA LEU A 327 2.94 24.40 11.97
C LEU A 327 2.80 25.15 13.30
N GLU A 328 2.22 24.51 14.31
CA GLU A 328 2.21 24.99 15.70
C GLU A 328 3.59 24.83 16.33
N GLY A 329 4.18 23.63 16.25
CA GLY A 329 5.52 23.31 16.75
C GLY A 329 6.62 24.19 16.14
N ALA A 330 6.46 24.64 14.90
CA ALA A 330 7.38 25.56 14.22
C ALA A 330 7.55 26.93 14.92
N ARG A 331 6.69 27.28 15.89
CA ARG A 331 6.85 28.48 16.73
C ARG A 331 7.83 28.28 17.90
N ALA A 332 8.09 27.03 18.29
CA ALA A 332 8.92 26.72 19.44
C ALA A 332 10.41 27.02 19.17
N PRO A 333 11.21 27.28 20.21
CA PRO A 333 12.66 27.39 20.08
C PRO A 333 13.29 26.06 19.61
N ALA A 334 14.59 26.10 19.34
CA ALA A 334 15.35 24.87 19.12
C ALA A 334 15.27 23.96 20.36
N PRO A 335 15.14 22.63 20.19
CA PRO A 335 15.25 21.90 18.92
C PRO A 335 13.94 21.76 18.13
N ILE A 336 12.78 22.06 18.72
CA ILE A 336 11.46 21.74 18.14
C ILE A 336 11.12 22.56 16.90
N GLY A 337 11.35 23.87 16.91
CA GLY A 337 11.06 24.71 15.76
C GLY A 337 11.77 24.23 14.48
N PRO A 338 13.10 24.09 14.49
CA PRO A 338 13.86 23.53 13.37
C PRO A 338 13.42 22.11 12.99
N ALA A 339 13.21 21.22 13.96
CA ALA A 339 12.73 19.86 13.69
C ALA A 339 11.37 19.86 12.99
N SER A 340 10.47 20.76 13.40
CA SER A 340 9.13 20.89 12.80
C SER A 340 9.19 21.27 11.33
N PHE A 341 10.10 22.18 10.92
CA PHE A 341 10.29 22.51 9.50
C PHE A 341 10.90 21.36 8.70
N VAL A 342 11.84 20.61 9.29
CA VAL A 342 12.38 19.40 8.66
C VAL A 342 11.28 18.39 8.43
N LEU A 343 10.41 18.17 9.43
CA LEU A 343 9.29 17.24 9.36
C LEU A 343 8.16 17.74 8.42
N LEU A 344 7.88 19.04 8.36
CA LEU A 344 6.95 19.62 7.38
C LEU A 344 7.43 19.33 5.97
N ARG A 345 8.71 19.58 5.69
CA ARG A 345 9.33 19.22 4.41
C ARG A 345 9.25 17.73 4.15
N LEU A 346 9.46 16.92 5.18
CA LEU A 346 9.44 15.47 5.10
C LEU A 346 8.03 14.91 4.85
N LEU A 347 6.97 15.53 5.39
CA LEU A 347 5.59 15.07 5.23
C LEU A 347 4.87 15.66 4.02
N SER A 348 5.27 16.86 3.55
CA SER A 348 4.57 17.59 2.47
C SER A 348 5.30 17.64 1.12
N GLY A 349 6.62 17.49 1.16
CA GLY A 349 7.48 17.55 -0.01
C GLY A 349 7.83 18.92 -0.50
N GLN A 350 7.23 19.91 0.12
CA GLN A 350 7.53 21.29 -0.17
C GLN A 350 8.78 21.72 0.58
N ASN A 351 9.47 22.69 0.01
CA ASN A 351 10.58 23.33 0.69
C ASN A 351 10.36 24.84 0.70
N HIS A 352 9.83 25.34 1.81
CA HIS A 352 9.73 26.77 2.08
C HIS A 352 10.77 27.23 3.12
N GLY A 353 11.78 26.41 3.39
CA GLY A 353 12.76 26.65 4.46
C GLY A 353 12.08 26.78 5.82
N THR A 354 12.52 27.74 6.60
CA THR A 354 11.99 28.08 7.93
C THR A 354 10.93 29.20 7.90
N ASP A 355 10.45 29.58 6.71
CA ASP A 355 9.43 30.62 6.55
C ASP A 355 8.04 30.06 6.83
N ARG A 356 7.61 30.18 8.09
CA ARG A 356 6.32 29.71 8.58
C ARG A 356 5.13 30.32 7.83
N VAL A 357 5.23 31.57 7.34
CA VAL A 357 4.12 32.23 6.64
C VAL A 357 3.90 31.58 5.28
N LYS A 358 4.97 31.28 4.53
CA LYS A 358 4.89 30.53 3.27
C LYS A 358 4.28 29.15 3.46
N TRP A 359 4.66 28.46 4.53
CA TRP A 359 4.09 27.18 4.89
C TRP A 359 2.57 27.24 5.16
N ILE A 360 2.09 28.24 5.92
CA ILE A 360 0.67 28.44 6.19
C ILE A 360 -0.10 28.79 4.91
N VAL A 361 0.42 29.73 4.11
CA VAL A 361 -0.21 30.14 2.85
C VAL A 361 -0.30 28.97 1.88
N TRP A 362 0.75 28.14 1.79
CA TRP A 362 0.71 26.90 1.03
C TRP A 362 -0.35 25.95 1.58
N TYR A 363 -0.35 25.65 2.88
CA TYR A 363 -1.30 24.70 3.49
C TYR A 363 -2.76 25.12 3.26
N LEU A 364 -3.09 26.41 3.47
CA LEU A 364 -4.45 26.94 3.27
C LEU A 364 -4.89 26.98 1.78
N ARG A 365 -3.94 27.05 0.84
CA ARG A 365 -4.23 27.05 -0.61
C ARG A 365 -4.24 25.65 -1.22
N SER A 366 -3.61 24.70 -0.54
CA SER A 366 -3.51 23.31 -0.95
C SER A 366 -4.67 22.54 -0.34
N GLU A 367 -5.85 22.57 -0.94
CA GLU A 367 -6.82 21.52 -0.63
C GLU A 367 -6.19 20.17 -1.02
N ARG A 368 -5.74 19.42 0.01
CA ARG A 368 -5.10 18.09 0.00
C ARG A 368 -3.57 18.14 -0.07
N VAL A 369 -2.94 17.90 1.09
CA VAL A 369 -1.49 17.80 1.25
C VAL A 369 -0.93 16.62 0.45
N ALA A 370 0.03 16.92 -0.43
CA ALA A 370 0.86 15.94 -1.12
C ALA A 370 1.96 15.42 -0.17
N VAL A 371 2.28 14.12 -0.20
CA VAL A 371 3.36 13.51 0.61
C VAL A 371 4.61 13.32 -0.24
N PRO A 372 5.83 13.62 0.23
CA PRO A 372 7.06 13.46 -0.54
C PRO A 372 7.77 12.13 -0.38
N ARG A 373 8.56 11.91 -1.43
CA ARG A 373 9.49 10.80 -1.74
C ARG A 373 10.65 10.56 -0.76
N ILE A 374 10.62 11.06 0.48
CA ILE A 374 11.76 10.91 1.42
C ILE A 374 11.58 9.70 2.37
N PHE A 375 10.34 9.22 2.54
CA PHE A 375 10.04 8.03 3.35
C PHE A 375 10.02 6.71 2.55
N GLU A 376 10.37 6.74 1.27
CA GLU A 376 10.37 5.59 0.35
C GLU A 376 11.75 4.97 0.12
N ARG A 377 12.74 5.31 0.95
CA ARG A 377 14.04 4.64 0.85
C ARG A 377 14.06 3.37 1.65
#